data_AF-A0A7Y7CBT5-F1
#
_entry.id   AF-A0A7Y7CBT5-F1
#
_cell.length_a   1.000
_cell.length_b   1.000
_cell.length_c   1.000
_cell.angle_alpha   90.00
_cell.angle_beta   90.00
_cell.angle_gamma   90.00
#
_symmetry.space_group_name_H-M   'P 1'
#
loop_
_entity.id
_entity.type
_entity.pdbx_description
1 polymer ?
#
loop_
_entity_poly.entity_id
_entity_poly.type
_entity_poly.pdbx_seq_one_letter_code
_entity_poly.pdbx_strand_id
1 'polypeptide(L)' 'MSKLIAPHRRGRKTKTRDGRELRRYRRRWKVERLFAWLRFFRRLVTRYEVKAENVLGFLHLACALILMRQF' A
#
# COMPACT_ATOMS: atom_id res chain seq x y z
N MET A 1 17.07 19.46 -4.65
CA MET A 1 16.26 18.84 -5.74
C MET A 1 15.46 17.64 -5.23
N SER A 2 14.14 17.72 -5.21
CA SER A 2 13.27 16.60 -4.78
C SER A 2 12.97 15.64 -5.93
N LYS A 3 13.23 14.33 -5.75
CA LYS A 3 12.95 13.26 -6.73
C LYS A 3 11.45 13.08 -7.00
N LEU A 4 11.07 12.72 -8.22
CA LEU A 4 9.66 12.53 -8.63
C LEU A 4 9.08 11.20 -8.09
N ILE A 5 8.22 11.29 -7.07
CA ILE A 5 7.67 10.10 -6.38
C ILE A 5 6.54 9.42 -7.18
N ALA A 6 5.74 10.18 -7.91
CA ALA A 6 4.62 9.69 -8.72
C ALA A 6 4.46 10.56 -9.99
N PRO A 7 4.01 9.99 -11.12
CA PRO A 7 3.81 10.73 -12.35
C PRO A 7 2.67 11.74 -12.21
N HIS A 8 2.73 12.79 -13.01
CA HIS A 8 1.67 13.77 -13.09
C HIS A 8 0.42 13.16 -13.76
N ARG A 9 -0.78 13.55 -13.29
CA ARG A 9 -2.04 13.22 -13.98
C ARG A 9 -2.08 13.95 -15.33
N ARG A 10 -2.70 13.32 -16.34
CA ARG A 10 -2.75 13.79 -17.75
C ARG A 10 -3.17 15.26 -17.93
N GLY A 11 -3.95 15.85 -17.01
CA GLY A 11 -4.45 17.23 -17.09
C GLY A 11 -3.71 18.28 -16.24
N ARG A 12 -2.55 17.97 -15.67
CA ARG A 12 -1.86 18.90 -14.75
C ARG A 12 -1.06 19.95 -15.52
N LYS A 13 -1.47 21.23 -15.38
CA LYS A 13 -0.84 22.39 -16.04
C LYS A 13 0.48 22.85 -15.40
N THR A 14 0.66 22.67 -14.08
CA THR A 14 1.86 23.12 -13.35
C THR A 14 2.81 21.95 -13.04
N LYS A 15 3.99 21.92 -13.66
CA LYS A 15 5.06 20.95 -13.39
C LYS A 15 5.88 21.40 -12.18
N THR A 16 5.65 20.77 -11.04
CA THR A 16 6.26 21.18 -9.75
C THR A 16 7.55 20.42 -9.40
N ARG A 17 7.97 19.44 -10.22
CA ARG A 17 9.18 18.64 -9.97
C ARG A 17 9.91 18.32 -11.28
N ASP A 18 11.22 18.50 -11.27
CA ASP A 18 12.13 18.00 -12.29
C ASP A 18 11.96 16.49 -12.42
N GLY A 19 11.70 16.02 -13.64
CA GLY A 19 11.19 14.68 -13.98
C GLY A 19 12.13 13.50 -13.73
N ARG A 20 13.06 13.59 -12.77
CA ARG A 20 14.05 12.55 -12.46
C ARG A 20 13.58 11.57 -11.36
N GLU A 21 13.68 10.30 -11.74
CA GLU A 21 13.44 8.99 -11.10
C GLU A 21 12.11 8.66 -10.41
N LEU A 22 11.24 8.00 -11.18
CA LEU A 22 10.02 7.26 -10.80
C LEU A 22 10.27 5.86 -10.18
N ARG A 23 11.44 5.63 -9.57
CA ARG A 23 11.88 4.29 -9.13
C ARG A 23 10.99 3.68 -8.03
N ARG A 24 10.36 4.52 -7.21
CA ARG A 24 9.37 4.10 -6.19
C ARG A 24 8.01 3.81 -6.84
N TYR A 25 7.59 4.64 -7.79
CA TYR A 25 6.33 4.45 -8.51
C TYR A 25 6.28 3.11 -9.25
N ARG A 26 7.35 2.70 -9.93
CA ARG A 26 7.43 1.39 -10.61
C ARG A 26 7.22 0.19 -9.68
N ARG A 27 7.53 0.31 -8.39
CA ARG A 27 7.38 -0.76 -7.38
C ARG A 27 6.09 -0.66 -6.56
N ARG A 28 5.27 0.38 -6.81
CA ARG A 28 4.02 0.64 -6.08
C ARG A 28 3.04 -0.54 -6.14
N TRP A 29 3.01 -1.26 -7.27
CA TRP A 29 2.11 -2.39 -7.47
C TRP A 29 2.26 -3.48 -6.39
N LYS A 30 3.46 -3.67 -5.82
CA LYS A 30 3.68 -4.67 -4.75
C LYS A 30 2.89 -4.31 -3.49
N VAL A 31 2.92 -3.03 -3.12
CA VAL A 31 2.22 -2.50 -1.95
C VAL A 31 0.71 -2.49 -2.19
N GLU A 32 0.27 -2.05 -3.37
CA GLU A 32 -1.15 -2.07 -3.74
C GLU A 32 -1.72 -3.49 -3.75
N ARG A 33 -0.94 -4.47 -4.22
CA ARG A 33 -1.30 -5.89 -4.20
C ARG A 33 -1.43 -6.42 -2.77
N LEU A 34 -0.51 -6.08 -1.87
CA LEU A 34 -0.62 -6.42 -0.45
C LEU A 34 -1.93 -5.89 0.15
N PHE A 35 -2.23 -4.60 -0.06
CA PHE A 35 -3.49 -4.02 0.43
C PHE A 35 -4.72 -4.64 -0.23
N ALA A 36 -4.64 -5.08 -1.49
CA ALA A 36 -5.71 -5.82 -2.12
C ALA A 36 -5.98 -7.16 -1.43
N TRP A 37 -4.94 -7.89 -1.03
CA TRP A 37 -5.08 -9.12 -0.24
C TRP A 37 -5.62 -8.84 1.17
N LEU A 38 -5.11 -7.80 1.84
CA LEU A 38 -5.55 -7.43 3.19
C LEU A 38 -7.04 -7.05 3.23
N ARG A 39 -7.58 -6.45 2.16
CA ARG A 39 -9.02 -6.10 2.07
C ARG A 39 -9.97 -7.30 2.11
N PHE A 40 -9.51 -8.52 1.79
CA PHE A 40 -10.36 -9.71 1.89
C PHE A 40 -10.55 -10.19 3.34
N PHE A 41 -9.70 -9.77 4.27
CA PHE A 41 -9.82 -10.14 5.68
C PHE A 41 -10.80 -9.20 6.40
N ARG A 42 -12.02 -9.70 6.66
CA ARG A 42 -13.08 -8.92 7.34
C ARG A 42 -12.64 -8.35 8.69
N ARG A 43 -11.83 -9.09 9.47
CA ARG A 43 -11.31 -8.67 10.79
C ARG A 43 -10.38 -7.44 10.74
N LEU A 44 -9.78 -7.14 9.60
CA LEU A 44 -8.94 -5.95 9.42
C LEU A 44 -9.74 -4.69 9.05
N VAL A 45 -11.04 -4.82 8.77
CA VAL A 45 -11.91 -3.68 8.53
C VAL A 45 -12.24 -3.02 9.88
N THR A 46 -12.10 -1.70 9.95
CA THR A 46 -12.30 -0.87 11.16
C THR A 46 -13.63 -1.06 11.87
N ARG A 47 -14.62 -1.68 11.22
CA ARG A 47 -15.94 -1.98 11.81
C ARG A 47 -15.93 -3.16 12.79
N TYR A 48 -14.98 -4.10 12.66
CA TYR A 48 -15.04 -5.37 13.40
C TYR A 48 -14.22 -5.38 14.68
N GLU A 49 -13.17 -4.56 14.76
CA GLU A 49 -12.27 -4.52 15.91
C GLU A 49 -12.22 -3.11 16.49
N VAL A 50 -12.48 -3.00 17.80
CA VAL A 50 -12.50 -1.72 18.52
C VAL A 50 -11.11 -1.38 19.09
N LYS A 51 -10.35 -2.40 19.50
CA LYS A 51 -9.02 -2.24 20.10
C LYS A 51 -7.92 -2.23 19.04
N ALA A 52 -7.02 -1.27 19.12
CA ALA A 52 -5.87 -1.15 18.21
C ALA A 52 -4.95 -2.38 18.29
N GLU A 53 -4.78 -2.97 19.48
CA GLU A 53 -3.99 -4.18 19.72
C GLU A 53 -4.49 -5.37 18.90
N ASN A 54 -5.82 -5.57 18.87
CA ASN A 54 -6.43 -6.65 18.09
C ASN A 54 -6.19 -6.44 16.60
N VAL A 55 -6.39 -5.21 16.09
CA VAL A 55 -6.12 -4.87 14.68
C VAL A 55 -4.66 -5.17 14.33
N LEU A 56 -3.72 -4.80 15.20
CA LEU A 56 -2.30 -5.06 15.01
C LEU A 56 -2.00 -6.57 15.00
N GLY A 57 -2.58 -7.34 15.92
CA GLY A 57 -2.44 -8.79 15.96
C GLY A 57 -2.97 -9.47 14.69
N PHE A 58 -4.18 -9.10 14.25
CA PHE A 58 -4.77 -9.62 13.02
C PHE A 58 -4.00 -9.19 11.77
N LEU A 59 -3.39 -8.00 11.77
CA LEU A 59 -2.51 -7.55 10.69
C LEU A 59 -1.30 -8.46 10.54
N HIS A 60 -0.61 -8.76 11.65
CA HIS A 60 0.53 -9.68 11.64
C HIS A 60 0.13 -11.08 11.20
N LEU A 61 -0.99 -11.59 11.70
CA LEU A 61 -1.54 -12.88 11.30
C LEU A 61 -1.86 -12.92 9.79
N ALA A 62 -2.52 -11.90 9.26
CA ALA A 62 -2.83 -11.81 7.83
C ALA A 62 -1.57 -11.77 6.97
N CYS A 63 -0.54 -11.02 7.39
CA CYS A 63 0.77 -11.01 6.73
C CYS A 63 1.42 -12.40 6.74
N ALA A 64 1.40 -13.12 7.88
CA ALA A 64 1.93 -14.48 7.97
C ALA A 64 1.19 -15.46 7.04
N LEU A 65 -0.14 -15.39 6.97
CA LEU A 65 -0.96 -16.20 6.06
C LEU A 65 -0.66 -15.92 4.58
N ILE A 66 -0.48 -14.64 4.22
CA ILE A 66 -0.10 -14.25 2.85
C ILE A 66 1.27 -14.82 2.48
N LEU A 67 2.23 -14.75 3.40
CA LEU A 67 3.56 -15.32 3.18
C LEU A 67 3.51 -16.84 3.05
N MET A 68 2.80 -17.54 3.95
CA MET A 68 2.66 -18.99 3.91
C MET A 68 1.94 -19.50 2.66
N ARG A 69 1.05 -18.72 2.05
CA ARG A 69 0.37 -19.07 0.78
C ARG A 69 1.25 -18.89 -0.46
N GLN A 70 2.36 -18.17 -0.35
CA GLN A 70 3.28 -17.90 -1.47
C GLN A 70 4.45 -18.88 -1.52
N PHE A 71 4.67 -19.68 -0.47
CA PHE A 71 5.57 -20.84 -0.44
C PHE A 71 4.78 -22.11 -0.70
#